data_AF-Q1MP70-F1
#
_entry.id   AF-Q1MP70-F1
#
_cell.length_a   1.000
_cell.length_b   1.000
_cell.length_c   1.000
_cell.angle_alpha   90.00
_cell.angle_beta   90.00
_cell.angle_gamma   90.00
#
_symmetry.space_group_name_H-M   'P 1'
#
loop_
_entity.id
_entity.type
_entity.pdbx_description
1 polymer ?
#
loop_
_entity_poly.entity_id
_entity_poly.type
_entity_poly.pdbx_seq_one_letter_code
_entity_poly.pdbx_strand_id
1 'polypeptide(L)'
;EIVMANVSGIPAPRLLSTTNQMTNAAAGNTNRATGSMNGRNLTQIKTPQSMIDNASEELTTSLESKSSDDFAIKDRKRQGKGSDSLLKMVQEYTELTNDDTRNAKRAMLSQVLRASQSSQDVLEKTLEQFSNKTDAWASLAEIAQEYGAESPQPTGLKSVLDAMETLENEFGDEIKAGLKGALNSKEFTDIGSAAQLRDLYTTTVTITAAPDAVLARLLEEYESDDDLDRAIDFLLSTLGGELESADPSMDKVHLQSVMGDIEKTQQLHSSHKQCTTALSRWKEKHKGGGENSTLTPLEMMRELIALKNENFISPSSIDKIVDQADPQDIEKEVLFLQEMLAAVRKFPIMVFDNVENRVRVMGAVQDAVDDAVRREDEFLFQKEHPDVPLQPDENNIQ
;
A
#
# COMPACT_ATOMS: atom_id res chain seq x y z
N GLU A 1 70.42 -10.47 -6.48
CA GLU A 1 69.86 -9.31 -5.73
C GLU A 1 68.36 -9.47 -5.50
N ILE A 2 67.79 -8.72 -4.53
CA ILE A 2 66.40 -8.17 -4.43
C ILE A 2 65.23 -9.17 -4.70
N VAL A 3 64.43 -9.71 -3.75
CA VAL A 3 63.57 -9.13 -2.66
C VAL A 3 62.29 -8.44 -3.21
N MET A 4 61.05 -8.96 -3.04
CA MET A 4 60.11 -8.93 -1.88
C MET A 4 59.01 -10.02 -2.11
N ALA A 5 58.48 -10.81 -1.14
CA ALA A 5 57.68 -10.52 0.08
C ALA A 5 56.22 -10.08 -0.21
N ASN A 6 55.13 -10.37 0.55
CA ASN A 6 54.85 -11.16 1.79
C ASN A 6 53.29 -11.35 1.94
N VAL A 7 52.65 -12.01 2.93
CA VAL A 7 52.78 -13.36 3.56
C VAL A 7 51.66 -13.56 4.64
N SER A 8 51.02 -14.75 4.74
CA SER A 8 50.21 -15.28 5.88
C SER A 8 48.88 -14.58 6.27
N GLY A 9 47.97 -15.11 7.10
CA GLY A 9 47.84 -16.44 7.75
C GLY A 9 47.00 -16.41 9.06
N ILE A 10 46.33 -17.52 9.41
CA ILE A 10 45.41 -17.69 10.58
C ILE A 10 46.19 -18.26 11.80
N PRO A 11 45.73 -18.08 13.06
CA PRO A 11 45.42 -19.26 13.89
C PRO A 11 44.23 -19.10 14.88
N ALA A 12 43.90 -20.18 15.60
CA ALA A 12 42.70 -20.34 16.46
C ALA A 12 43.03 -20.42 18.00
N PRO A 13 42.24 -21.05 18.93
CA PRO A 13 41.71 -20.33 20.10
C PRO A 13 42.13 -20.88 21.49
N ARG A 14 41.66 -20.24 22.59
CA ARG A 14 41.77 -20.74 23.99
C ARG A 14 40.57 -20.39 24.88
N LEU A 15 40.29 -21.27 25.86
CA LEU A 15 39.42 -21.10 27.04
C LEU A 15 40.19 -20.29 28.14
N LEU A 16 39.65 -19.81 29.29
CA LEU A 16 38.53 -20.24 30.15
C LEU A 16 38.23 -19.13 31.21
N SER A 17 37.16 -19.30 32.01
CA SER A 17 36.92 -18.81 33.39
C SER A 17 35.90 -17.66 33.63
N THR A 18 35.19 -17.80 34.76
CA THR A 18 34.11 -16.94 35.25
C THR A 18 34.52 -16.30 36.59
N THR A 19 34.25 -15.02 36.81
CA THR A 19 34.08 -14.43 38.15
C THR A 19 33.21 -13.16 38.03
N ASN A 20 32.17 -13.04 38.87
CA ASN A 20 31.39 -11.81 39.02
C ASN A 20 32.13 -10.80 39.93
N GLN A 21 32.18 -9.53 39.53
CA GLN A 21 32.19 -8.41 40.48
C GLN A 21 31.27 -7.29 39.97
N MET A 22 30.50 -6.72 40.90
CA MET A 22 29.63 -5.57 40.65
C MET A 22 30.44 -4.28 40.75
N THR A 23 30.34 -3.41 39.73
CA THR A 23 30.61 -1.97 39.88
C THR A 23 29.63 -1.18 39.01
N ASN A 24 28.80 -0.35 39.65
CA ASN A 24 27.92 0.59 38.96
C ASN A 24 28.75 1.65 38.20
N ALA A 25 28.50 1.80 36.90
CA ALA A 25 28.76 3.03 36.16
C ALA A 25 27.71 3.15 35.05
N ALA A 26 26.95 4.25 35.05
CA ALA A 26 25.90 4.48 34.06
C ALA A 26 26.51 4.95 32.72
N ALA A 27 26.26 4.20 31.66
CA ALA A 27 26.45 4.64 30.28
C ALA A 27 25.32 4.05 29.43
N GLY A 28 24.48 4.90 28.85
CA GLY A 28 23.33 4.47 28.05
C GLY A 28 23.78 3.88 26.73
N ASN A 29 23.75 2.55 26.60
CA ASN A 29 24.09 1.86 25.36
C ASN A 29 22.83 1.56 24.55
N THR A 30 22.62 2.31 23.47
CA THR A 30 21.53 2.09 22.51
C THR A 30 21.86 0.90 21.60
N ASN A 31 21.58 -0.31 22.07
CA ASN A 31 21.61 -1.50 21.21
C ASN A 31 20.60 -1.34 20.06
N ARG A 32 21.11 -0.99 18.87
CA ARG A 32 20.39 -1.16 17.60
C ARG A 32 20.36 -2.64 17.26
N ALA A 33 19.19 -3.26 17.32
CA ALA A 33 18.99 -4.56 16.69
C ALA A 33 18.75 -4.32 15.18
N THR A 34 19.63 -4.88 14.35
CA THR A 34 19.46 -4.93 12.90
C THR A 34 18.98 -6.33 12.51
N GLY A 35 17.78 -6.42 11.94
CA GLY A 35 17.25 -7.64 11.35
C GLY A 35 17.31 -7.61 9.83
N SER A 36 17.32 -8.79 9.20
CA SER A 36 17.11 -8.91 7.76
C SER A 36 15.90 -9.79 7.48
N MET A 37 15.00 -9.32 6.63
CA MET A 37 13.87 -10.08 6.10
C MET A 37 13.83 -9.85 4.59
N ASN A 38 13.71 -10.95 3.82
CA ASN A 38 13.63 -10.95 2.35
C ASN A 38 14.68 -10.07 1.64
N GLY A 39 15.93 -10.07 2.13
CA GLY A 39 17.06 -9.37 1.51
C GLY A 39 17.13 -7.86 1.77
N ARG A 40 16.18 -7.28 2.52
CA ARG A 40 16.25 -5.90 3.01
C ARG A 40 16.83 -5.87 4.44
N ASN A 41 17.58 -4.82 4.77
CA ASN A 41 18.06 -4.54 6.13
C ASN A 41 17.08 -3.58 6.80
N LEU A 42 16.52 -3.99 7.95
CA LEU A 42 15.60 -3.15 8.72
C LEU A 42 16.34 -2.53 9.91
N THR A 43 16.37 -1.20 9.97
CA THR A 43 16.85 -0.45 11.13
C THR A 43 15.71 -0.20 12.11
N GLN A 44 15.79 -0.83 13.28
CA GLN A 44 14.89 -0.54 14.39
C GLN A 44 15.05 0.93 14.83
N ILE A 45 14.05 1.75 14.56
CA ILE A 45 13.89 3.08 15.15
C ILE A 45 12.89 2.95 16.30
N LYS A 46 13.21 3.51 17.47
CA LYS A 46 12.25 3.59 18.58
C LYS A 46 11.18 4.61 18.21
N THR A 47 9.99 4.13 17.84
CA THR A 47 8.82 5.00 17.69
C THR A 47 8.40 5.57 19.05
N PRO A 48 7.69 6.72 19.09
CA PRO A 48 7.19 7.32 20.32
C PRO A 48 6.40 6.38 21.22
N GLN A 49 5.79 5.33 20.63
CA GLN A 49 5.09 4.22 21.29
C GLN A 49 5.81 3.70 22.56
N SER A 50 7.15 3.61 22.53
CA SER A 50 7.95 3.09 23.67
C SER A 50 8.08 4.06 24.86
N MET A 51 7.60 5.31 24.75
CA MET A 51 7.64 6.31 25.82
C MET A 51 6.27 6.53 26.49
N ILE A 52 5.20 5.94 25.94
CA ILE A 52 3.80 6.14 26.38
C ILE A 52 3.50 5.46 27.72
N ASP A 53 4.25 4.42 28.08
CA ASP A 53 3.99 3.57 29.26
C ASP A 53 4.20 4.24 30.63
N ASN A 54 4.87 5.40 30.70
CA ASN A 54 5.22 6.06 31.98
C ASN A 54 4.40 7.33 32.30
N ALA A 55 3.50 7.76 31.41
CA ALA A 55 2.71 9.00 31.55
C ALA A 55 1.21 8.75 31.79
N SER A 56 0.83 7.51 32.14
CA SER A 56 -0.56 7.03 32.11
C SER A 56 -1.42 7.32 33.34
N GLU A 57 -0.89 7.89 34.43
CA GLU A 57 -1.67 8.05 35.69
C GLU A 57 -2.47 9.38 35.80
N GLU A 58 -2.08 10.47 35.13
CA GLU A 58 -2.74 11.77 35.33
C GLU A 58 -3.99 12.00 34.45
N LEU A 59 -4.04 11.48 33.22
CA LEU A 59 -5.14 11.76 32.28
C LEU A 59 -6.41 10.93 32.58
N THR A 60 -6.26 9.63 32.85
CA THR A 60 -7.40 8.72 33.12
C THR A 60 -8.21 9.16 34.34
N THR A 61 -7.56 9.74 35.36
CA THR A 61 -8.19 10.27 36.59
C THR A 61 -9.27 11.34 36.31
N SER A 62 -9.14 12.09 35.20
CA SER A 62 -10.10 13.15 34.83
C SER A 62 -11.38 12.61 34.18
N LEU A 63 -11.32 11.43 33.55
CA LEU A 63 -12.45 10.76 32.88
C LEU A 63 -13.11 9.69 33.77
N GLU A 64 -12.32 8.92 34.52
CA GLU A 64 -12.79 7.75 35.29
C GLU A 64 -13.52 8.15 36.59
N SER A 65 -13.38 9.40 37.05
CA SER A 65 -13.91 9.88 38.34
C SER A 65 -15.44 10.09 38.42
N LYS A 66 -16.23 9.71 37.41
CA LYS A 66 -17.68 10.01 37.34
C LYS A 66 -18.63 8.87 36.95
N SER A 67 -18.16 7.64 36.70
CA SER A 67 -19.06 6.47 36.48
C SER A 67 -19.08 5.53 37.70
N SER A 68 -19.66 6.02 38.81
CA SER A 68 -20.05 5.14 39.91
C SER A 68 -21.22 4.26 39.48
N ASP A 69 -20.95 3.02 39.06
CA ASP A 69 -21.73 1.87 39.56
C ASP A 69 -20.95 0.54 39.42
N ASP A 70 -20.79 -0.10 40.57
CA ASP A 70 -19.96 -1.28 40.83
C ASP A 70 -20.70 -2.58 40.49
N PHE A 71 -20.82 -2.90 39.20
CA PHE A 71 -21.20 -4.23 38.73
C PHE A 71 -20.62 -4.54 37.34
N ALA A 72 -20.22 -5.79 37.08
CA ALA A 72 -19.55 -6.27 35.86
C ALA A 72 -18.08 -5.83 35.62
N ILE A 73 -17.25 -5.85 36.66
CA ILE A 73 -15.79 -5.59 36.58
C ILE A 73 -15.01 -6.84 36.08
N LYS A 74 -15.24 -7.29 34.85
CA LYS A 74 -14.28 -8.14 34.11
C LYS A 74 -14.16 -7.77 32.63
N ASP A 75 -15.27 -7.59 31.93
CA ASP A 75 -15.25 -7.29 30.49
C ASP A 75 -14.90 -5.81 30.21
N ARG A 76 -15.43 -4.87 30.99
CA ARG A 76 -15.10 -3.42 30.87
C ARG A 76 -13.61 -3.10 31.02
N LYS A 77 -12.82 -3.94 31.71
CA LYS A 77 -11.36 -3.72 31.89
C LYS A 77 -10.53 -3.95 30.62
N ARG A 78 -11.11 -4.56 29.58
CA ARG A 78 -10.54 -4.61 28.23
C ARG A 78 -10.99 -3.44 27.36
N GLN A 79 -12.28 -3.06 27.42
CA GLN A 79 -12.80 -1.90 26.67
C GLN A 79 -12.13 -0.59 27.09
N GLY A 80 -11.97 -0.32 28.39
CA GLY A 80 -11.36 0.94 28.86
C GLY A 80 -9.95 1.18 28.34
N LYS A 81 -9.12 0.13 28.20
CA LYS A 81 -7.77 0.25 27.62
C LYS A 81 -7.75 0.54 26.12
N GLY A 82 -8.78 0.13 25.39
CA GLY A 82 -8.93 0.45 23.96
C GLY A 82 -9.33 1.91 23.76
N SER A 83 -10.32 2.38 24.53
CA SER A 83 -10.80 3.77 24.45
C SER A 83 -9.70 4.78 24.87
N ASP A 84 -8.93 4.48 25.93
CA ASP A 84 -7.75 5.28 26.32
C ASP A 84 -6.66 5.35 25.23
N SER A 85 -6.56 4.32 24.37
CA SER A 85 -5.63 4.30 23.23
C SER A 85 -6.16 5.17 22.08
N LEU A 86 -7.44 5.03 21.74
CA LEU A 86 -8.11 5.82 20.71
C LEU A 86 -8.10 7.33 21.02
N LEU A 87 -8.34 7.73 22.28
CA LEU A 87 -8.33 9.13 22.69
C LEU A 87 -6.94 9.78 22.48
N LYS A 88 -5.85 9.07 22.78
CA LYS A 88 -4.48 9.54 22.51
C LYS A 88 -4.20 9.67 21.01
N MET A 89 -4.64 8.68 20.24
CA MET A 89 -4.51 8.73 18.77
C MET A 89 -5.28 9.92 18.17
N VAL A 90 -6.45 10.28 18.72
CA VAL A 90 -7.21 11.47 18.30
C VAL A 90 -6.53 12.79 18.67
N GLN A 91 -5.85 12.87 19.80
CA GLN A 91 -5.06 14.05 20.16
C GLN A 91 -3.95 14.27 19.12
N GLU A 92 -3.12 13.25 18.85
CA GLU A 92 -2.08 13.34 17.82
C GLU A 92 -2.64 13.57 16.40
N TYR A 93 -3.78 12.98 16.07
CA TYR A 93 -4.46 13.16 14.78
C TYR A 93 -4.95 14.61 14.60
N THR A 94 -5.48 15.21 15.66
CA THR A 94 -5.96 16.59 15.67
C THR A 94 -4.82 17.59 15.50
N GLU A 95 -3.71 17.39 16.23
CA GLU A 95 -2.48 18.17 16.07
C GLU A 95 -1.90 18.06 14.65
N LEU A 96 -1.94 16.87 14.06
CA LEU A 96 -1.41 16.61 12.72
C LEU A 96 -2.26 17.25 11.60
N THR A 97 -3.59 17.16 11.70
CA THR A 97 -4.49 17.61 10.64
C THR A 97 -4.73 19.11 10.66
N ASN A 98 -4.95 19.69 11.85
CA ASN A 98 -5.28 21.10 12.10
C ASN A 98 -6.10 21.78 10.98
N ASP A 99 -7.15 21.12 10.49
CA ASP A 99 -7.97 21.58 9.37
C ASP A 99 -9.03 22.57 9.85
N ASP A 100 -8.94 23.82 9.40
CA ASP A 100 -9.91 24.89 9.66
C ASP A 100 -11.35 24.48 9.30
N THR A 101 -11.53 23.65 8.26
CA THR A 101 -12.86 23.16 7.83
C THR A 101 -13.43 22.17 8.83
N ARG A 102 -12.64 21.16 9.25
CA ARG A 102 -13.04 20.22 10.33
C ARG A 102 -13.29 20.96 11.63
N ASN A 103 -12.40 21.88 12.00
CA ASN A 103 -12.51 22.71 13.20
C ASN A 103 -13.80 23.55 13.21
N ALA A 104 -14.15 24.19 12.10
CA ALA A 104 -15.39 24.96 11.96
C ALA A 104 -16.64 24.07 12.05
N LYS A 105 -16.65 22.91 11.38
CA LYS A 105 -17.73 21.91 11.50
C LYS A 105 -17.91 21.42 12.93
N ARG A 106 -16.81 21.08 13.62
CA ARG A 106 -16.84 20.66 15.04
C ARG A 106 -17.39 21.75 15.94
N ALA A 107 -16.97 23.00 15.77
CA ALA A 107 -17.48 24.12 16.57
C ALA A 107 -18.99 24.34 16.38
N MET A 108 -19.48 24.25 15.14
CA MET A 108 -20.91 24.32 14.83
C MET A 108 -21.68 23.13 15.44
N LEU A 109 -21.13 21.91 15.33
CA LEU A 109 -21.70 20.72 15.95
C LEU A 109 -21.77 20.87 17.48
N SER A 110 -20.68 21.26 18.15
CA SER A 110 -20.61 21.53 19.59
C SER A 110 -21.75 22.47 20.04
N GLN A 111 -21.98 23.56 19.32
CA GLN A 111 -23.08 24.47 19.65
C GLN A 111 -24.47 23.81 19.55
N VAL A 112 -24.71 22.98 18.54
CA VAL A 112 -25.99 22.27 18.36
C VAL A 112 -26.19 21.18 19.42
N LEU A 113 -25.14 20.44 19.76
CA LEU A 113 -25.20 19.31 20.68
C LEU A 113 -25.40 19.73 22.14
N ARG A 114 -25.07 20.97 22.55
CA ARG A 114 -25.33 21.48 23.92
C ARG A 114 -26.81 21.42 24.33
N ALA A 115 -27.74 21.45 23.36
CA ALA A 115 -29.17 21.30 23.61
C ALA A 115 -29.66 19.83 23.56
N SER A 116 -28.88 18.92 22.98
CA SER A 116 -29.27 17.52 22.76
C SER A 116 -29.25 16.71 24.06
N GLN A 117 -30.30 15.93 24.29
CA GLN A 117 -30.46 15.02 25.44
C GLN A 117 -30.57 13.54 25.02
N SER A 118 -30.37 13.24 23.73
CA SER A 118 -30.45 11.90 23.15
C SER A 118 -29.17 11.60 22.38
N SER A 119 -28.56 10.44 22.63
CA SER A 119 -27.37 9.97 21.90
C SER A 119 -27.67 9.70 20.43
N GLN A 120 -28.90 9.27 20.10
CA GLN A 120 -29.32 9.06 18.71
C GLN A 120 -29.36 10.37 17.92
N ASP A 121 -29.86 11.45 18.53
CA ASP A 121 -29.88 12.80 17.93
C ASP A 121 -28.46 13.38 17.79
N VAL A 122 -27.57 13.09 18.74
CA VAL A 122 -26.13 13.42 18.63
C VAL A 122 -25.50 12.68 17.44
N LEU A 123 -25.74 11.37 17.33
CA LEU A 123 -25.18 10.51 16.30
C LEU A 123 -25.63 10.93 14.89
N GLU A 124 -26.95 11.15 14.71
CA GLU A 124 -27.55 11.60 13.44
C GLU A 124 -26.90 12.91 12.97
N LYS A 125 -26.90 13.94 13.82
CA LYS A 125 -26.29 15.26 13.51
C LYS A 125 -24.78 15.19 13.25
N THR A 126 -24.08 14.25 13.89
CA THR A 126 -22.64 14.07 13.67
C THR A 126 -22.38 13.48 12.28
N LEU A 127 -23.14 12.46 11.90
CA LEU A 127 -23.03 11.79 10.60
C LEU A 127 -23.53 12.67 9.43
N GLU A 128 -24.45 13.61 9.68
CA GLU A 128 -24.82 14.67 8.73
C GLU A 128 -23.64 15.62 8.41
N GLN A 129 -22.78 15.92 9.39
CA GLN A 129 -21.64 16.83 9.23
C GLN A 129 -20.36 16.14 8.74
N PHE A 130 -20.16 14.87 9.14
CA PHE A 130 -18.95 14.10 8.91
C PHE A 130 -19.28 12.75 8.24
N SER A 131 -18.98 12.64 6.95
CA SER A 131 -19.12 11.40 6.19
C SER A 131 -18.14 10.32 6.65
N ASN A 132 -16.88 10.71 6.87
CA ASN A 132 -15.83 9.83 7.39
C ASN A 132 -16.03 9.55 8.90
N LYS A 133 -15.98 8.26 9.31
CA LYS A 133 -16.25 7.85 10.70
C LYS A 133 -15.13 8.22 11.68
N THR A 134 -13.89 8.29 11.21
CA THR A 134 -12.75 8.76 12.01
C THR A 134 -12.93 10.23 12.38
N ASP A 135 -13.30 11.10 11.44
CA ASP A 135 -13.59 12.52 11.73
C ASP A 135 -14.80 12.70 12.64
N ALA A 136 -15.86 11.91 12.43
CA ALA A 136 -17.06 11.92 13.26
C ALA A 136 -16.71 11.60 14.72
N TRP A 137 -15.99 10.49 14.96
CA TRP A 137 -15.60 10.08 16.32
C TRP A 137 -14.59 11.04 16.95
N ALA A 138 -13.56 11.46 16.21
CA ALA A 138 -12.58 12.44 16.68
C ALA A 138 -13.24 13.76 17.12
N SER A 139 -14.17 14.27 16.31
CA SER A 139 -14.90 15.50 16.62
C SER A 139 -15.75 15.37 17.88
N LEU A 140 -16.42 14.22 18.10
CA LEU A 140 -17.14 13.97 19.35
C LEU A 140 -16.22 13.81 20.56
N ALA A 141 -15.06 13.17 20.41
CA ALA A 141 -14.06 13.04 21.47
C ALA A 141 -13.50 14.40 21.92
N GLU A 142 -13.26 15.30 20.98
CA GLU A 142 -12.88 16.69 21.27
C GLU A 142 -14.01 17.48 21.97
N ILE A 143 -15.26 17.33 21.52
CA ILE A 143 -16.43 17.97 22.15
C ILE A 143 -16.65 17.45 23.59
N ALA A 144 -16.44 16.15 23.82
CA ALA A 144 -16.50 15.56 25.15
C ALA A 144 -15.43 16.14 26.09
N GLN A 145 -14.21 16.36 25.58
CA GLN A 145 -13.13 17.03 26.31
C GLN A 145 -13.44 18.51 26.59
N GLU A 146 -13.97 19.25 25.60
CA GLU A 146 -14.44 20.64 25.76
C GLU A 146 -15.46 20.75 26.90
N TYR A 147 -16.53 19.95 26.82
CA TYR A 147 -17.59 19.94 27.82
C TYR A 147 -17.07 19.57 29.21
N GLY A 148 -16.26 18.51 29.30
CA GLY A 148 -15.68 18.04 30.57
C GLY A 148 -14.77 19.07 31.25
N ALA A 149 -14.12 19.94 30.48
CA ALA A 149 -13.30 21.04 30.99
C ALA A 149 -14.12 22.24 31.49
N GLU A 150 -15.30 22.51 30.90
CA GLU A 150 -16.17 23.62 31.32
C GLU A 150 -16.86 23.39 32.67
N SER A 151 -17.27 22.16 32.99
CA SER A 151 -18.11 21.87 34.15
C SER A 151 -17.89 20.46 34.71
N PRO A 152 -17.97 20.27 36.05
CA PRO A 152 -18.02 18.94 36.63
C PRO A 152 -19.20 18.07 36.15
N GLN A 153 -20.31 18.68 35.72
CA GLN A 153 -21.49 17.99 35.19
C GLN A 153 -22.04 18.78 33.98
N PRO A 154 -21.49 18.60 32.77
CA PRO A 154 -21.92 19.34 31.59
C PRO A 154 -23.19 18.76 31.00
N THR A 155 -24.15 19.63 30.66
CA THR A 155 -25.35 19.26 29.91
C THR A 155 -24.95 18.64 28.57
N GLY A 156 -25.53 17.50 28.21
CA GLY A 156 -25.27 16.81 26.94
C GLY A 156 -24.01 15.93 26.89
N LEU A 157 -23.07 16.03 27.85
CA LEU A 157 -21.84 15.20 27.85
C LEU A 157 -22.15 13.70 27.81
N LYS A 158 -23.13 13.24 28.59
CA LYS A 158 -23.53 11.83 28.55
C LYS A 158 -24.02 11.42 27.16
N SER A 159 -24.89 12.22 26.52
CA SER A 159 -25.40 11.93 25.18
C SER A 159 -24.28 11.87 24.13
N VAL A 160 -23.22 12.66 24.29
CA VAL A 160 -22.01 12.62 23.45
C VAL A 160 -21.22 11.33 23.68
N LEU A 161 -20.95 10.96 24.93
CA LEU A 161 -20.23 9.73 25.27
C LEU A 161 -20.99 8.46 24.82
N ASP A 162 -22.30 8.41 25.08
CA ASP A 162 -23.18 7.32 24.63
C ASP A 162 -23.21 7.22 23.08
N ALA A 163 -23.05 8.33 22.35
CA ALA A 163 -22.96 8.34 20.88
C ALA A 163 -21.57 7.93 20.36
N MET A 164 -20.49 8.30 21.06
CA MET A 164 -19.13 7.81 20.78
C MET A 164 -19.02 6.30 20.96
N GLU A 165 -19.55 5.76 22.07
CA GLU A 165 -19.64 4.32 22.30
C GLU A 165 -20.44 3.62 21.19
N THR A 166 -21.51 4.26 20.69
CA THR A 166 -22.26 3.72 19.55
C THR A 166 -21.39 3.65 18.28
N LEU A 167 -20.66 4.73 17.95
CA LEU A 167 -19.73 4.75 16.81
C LEU A 167 -18.58 3.75 16.95
N GLU A 168 -18.02 3.55 18.14
CA GLU A 168 -16.98 2.54 18.39
C GLU A 168 -17.51 1.11 18.21
N ASN A 169 -18.73 0.84 18.67
CA ASN A 169 -19.35 -0.48 18.54
C ASN A 169 -19.75 -0.81 17.09
N GLU A 170 -20.10 0.18 16.27
CA GLU A 170 -20.50 -0.01 14.86
C GLU A 170 -19.33 0.10 13.86
N PHE A 171 -18.37 1.00 14.10
CA PHE A 171 -17.33 1.40 13.15
C PHE A 171 -15.91 1.41 13.75
N GLY A 172 -15.68 0.78 14.91
CA GLY A 172 -14.41 0.81 15.63
C GLY A 172 -13.19 0.43 14.79
N ASP A 173 -13.31 -0.57 13.92
CA ASP A 173 -12.24 -1.01 13.02
C ASP A 173 -11.91 0.06 11.95
N GLU A 174 -12.92 0.71 11.38
CA GLU A 174 -12.76 1.83 10.41
C GLU A 174 -12.11 3.04 11.09
N ILE A 175 -12.57 3.40 12.30
CA ILE A 175 -12.03 4.49 13.11
C ILE A 175 -10.55 4.23 13.47
N LYS A 176 -10.22 3.00 13.91
CA LYS A 176 -8.84 2.61 14.20
C LYS A 176 -7.96 2.65 12.96
N ALA A 177 -8.42 2.09 11.84
CA ALA A 177 -7.68 2.07 10.58
C ALA A 177 -7.38 3.50 10.12
N GLY A 178 -8.39 4.39 10.14
CA GLY A 178 -8.22 5.79 9.79
C GLY A 178 -7.21 6.50 10.67
N LEU A 179 -7.34 6.42 11.99
CA LEU A 179 -6.37 7.06 12.90
C LEU A 179 -4.94 6.55 12.65
N LYS A 180 -4.74 5.26 12.38
CA LYS A 180 -3.40 4.71 12.09
C LYS A 180 -2.84 5.18 10.75
N GLY A 181 -3.66 5.17 9.69
CA GLY A 181 -3.28 5.70 8.38
C GLY A 181 -2.91 7.19 8.45
N ALA A 182 -3.72 7.98 9.16
CA ALA A 182 -3.43 9.40 9.39
C ALA A 182 -2.12 9.60 10.16
N LEU A 183 -1.90 8.87 11.26
CA LEU A 183 -0.70 9.04 12.08
C LEU A 183 0.58 8.59 11.38
N ASN A 184 0.53 7.53 10.55
CA ASN A 184 1.68 7.10 9.76
C ASN A 184 1.97 8.05 8.59
N SER A 185 0.99 8.86 8.17
CA SER A 185 1.13 9.86 7.10
C SER A 185 2.20 10.93 7.39
N LYS A 186 2.66 11.07 8.64
CA LYS A 186 3.71 12.01 9.06
C LYS A 186 5.01 11.86 8.26
N GLU A 187 5.31 10.66 7.74
CA GLU A 187 6.48 10.40 6.90
C GLU A 187 6.21 10.52 5.39
N PHE A 188 4.96 10.76 4.98
CA PHE A 188 4.46 10.66 3.59
C PHE A 188 3.74 11.94 3.12
N THR A 189 4.06 13.09 3.72
CA THR A 189 3.43 14.39 3.40
C THR A 189 3.69 14.89 1.98
N ASP A 190 4.61 14.26 1.27
CA ASP A 190 4.94 14.47 -0.14
C ASP A 190 3.83 14.00 -1.10
N ILE A 191 3.07 12.96 -0.73
CA ILE A 191 2.04 12.33 -1.57
C ILE A 191 0.60 12.57 -1.11
N GLY A 192 0.38 13.43 -0.12
CA GLY A 192 -0.95 13.81 0.31
C GLY A 192 -1.04 14.37 1.73
N SER A 193 -2.18 14.96 2.03
CA SER A 193 -2.55 15.33 3.41
C SER A 193 -2.85 14.10 4.25
N ALA A 194 -2.78 14.24 5.58
CA ALA A 194 -3.14 13.18 6.51
C ALA A 194 -4.59 12.68 6.35
N ALA A 195 -5.52 13.54 5.89
CA ALA A 195 -6.89 13.14 5.58
C ALA A 195 -7.00 12.28 4.32
N GLN A 196 -6.25 12.60 3.26
CA GLN A 196 -6.20 11.79 2.03
C GLN A 196 -5.56 10.43 2.30
N LEU A 197 -4.41 10.40 2.99
CA LEU A 197 -3.69 9.15 3.29
C LEU A 197 -4.44 8.28 4.30
N ARG A 198 -5.17 8.88 5.25
CA ARG A 198 -6.20 8.19 6.05
C ARG A 198 -7.23 7.50 5.17
N ASP A 199 -7.85 8.24 4.24
CA ASP A 199 -8.94 7.71 3.42
C ASP A 199 -8.46 6.63 2.45
N LEU A 200 -7.27 6.80 1.85
CA LEU A 200 -6.57 5.76 1.09
C LEU A 200 -6.40 4.49 1.94
N TYR A 201 -5.73 4.60 3.10
CA TYR A 201 -5.47 3.44 3.96
C TYR A 201 -6.75 2.75 4.42
N THR A 202 -7.70 3.54 4.96
CA THR A 202 -8.99 3.03 5.46
C THR A 202 -9.74 2.29 4.37
N THR A 203 -9.82 2.84 3.15
CA THR A 203 -10.50 2.18 2.04
C THR A 203 -9.80 0.88 1.66
N THR A 204 -8.46 0.86 1.62
CA THR A 204 -7.70 -0.33 1.22
C THR A 204 -7.82 -1.48 2.22
N VAL A 205 -7.89 -1.21 3.53
CA VAL A 205 -8.05 -2.28 4.54
C VAL A 205 -9.49 -2.69 4.79
N THR A 206 -10.47 -1.80 4.58
CA THR A 206 -11.91 -2.11 4.73
C THR A 206 -12.52 -2.75 3.49
N ILE A 207 -12.13 -2.34 2.29
CA ILE A 207 -12.64 -2.86 1.03
C ILE A 207 -11.66 -3.88 0.46
N THR A 208 -11.98 -5.16 0.58
CA THR A 208 -11.27 -6.24 -0.13
C THR A 208 -11.49 -6.12 -1.64
N ALA A 209 -10.57 -5.44 -2.32
CA ALA A 209 -10.51 -5.33 -3.78
C ALA A 209 -9.39 -6.21 -4.36
N ALA A 210 -9.55 -6.66 -5.60
CA ALA A 210 -8.49 -7.40 -6.29
C ALA A 210 -7.27 -6.50 -6.59
N PRO A 211 -6.03 -7.01 -6.57
CA PRO A 211 -4.81 -6.21 -6.74
C PRO A 211 -4.76 -5.36 -8.02
N ASP A 212 -5.39 -5.82 -9.10
CA ASP A 212 -5.48 -5.11 -10.39
C ASP A 212 -6.49 -3.95 -10.36
N ALA A 213 -7.53 -4.05 -9.52
CA ALA A 213 -8.47 -2.96 -9.25
C ALA A 213 -7.86 -1.92 -8.30
N VAL A 214 -7.08 -2.36 -7.29
CA VAL A 214 -6.30 -1.46 -6.43
C VAL A 214 -5.28 -0.68 -7.25
N LEU A 215 -4.53 -1.34 -8.14
CA LEU A 215 -3.59 -0.67 -9.04
C LEU A 215 -4.29 0.34 -9.97
N ALA A 216 -5.43 -0.03 -10.56
CA ALA A 216 -6.17 0.87 -11.45
C ALA A 216 -6.61 2.15 -10.73
N ARG A 217 -7.16 2.04 -9.51
CA ARG A 217 -7.48 3.20 -8.68
C ARG A 217 -6.23 4.03 -8.37
N LEU A 218 -5.12 3.40 -7.96
CA LEU A 218 -3.90 4.14 -7.64
C LEU A 218 -3.36 4.91 -8.85
N LEU A 219 -3.48 4.38 -10.06
CA LEU A 219 -3.11 5.06 -11.32
C LEU A 219 -4.07 6.22 -11.69
N GLU A 220 -5.31 6.21 -11.19
CA GLU A 220 -6.25 7.34 -11.30
C GLU A 220 -6.00 8.41 -10.23
N GLU A 221 -5.48 8.02 -9.05
CA GLU A 221 -5.24 8.89 -7.90
C GLU A 221 -3.83 9.54 -7.91
N TYR A 222 -2.84 8.90 -8.53
CA TYR A 222 -1.45 9.34 -8.60
C TYR A 222 -0.93 9.43 -10.04
N GLU A 223 -0.61 10.64 -10.51
CA GLU A 223 -0.13 10.90 -11.88
C GLU A 223 1.33 10.45 -12.12
N SER A 224 2.14 10.40 -11.05
CA SER A 224 3.57 10.06 -11.12
C SER A 224 3.84 8.62 -10.68
N ASP A 225 4.66 7.92 -11.44
CA ASP A 225 5.22 6.60 -11.09
C ASP A 225 5.96 6.63 -9.73
N ASP A 226 6.59 7.74 -9.36
CA ASP A 226 7.32 7.89 -8.09
C ASP A 226 6.35 8.11 -6.91
N ASP A 227 5.30 8.90 -7.10
CA ASP A 227 4.28 9.15 -6.07
C ASP A 227 3.45 7.87 -5.81
N LEU A 228 3.21 7.07 -6.84
CA LEU A 228 2.49 5.80 -6.71
C LEU A 228 3.34 4.73 -6.00
N ASP A 229 4.64 4.60 -6.31
CA ASP A 229 5.57 3.77 -5.52
C ASP A 229 5.55 4.20 -4.04
N ARG A 230 5.58 5.51 -3.78
CA ARG A 230 5.54 6.09 -2.43
C ARG A 230 4.21 5.85 -1.72
N ALA A 231 3.08 5.83 -2.44
CA ALA A 231 1.76 5.50 -1.90
C ALA A 231 1.63 4.00 -1.55
N ILE A 232 2.22 3.12 -2.35
CA ILE A 232 2.32 1.70 -2.02
C ILE A 232 3.22 1.49 -0.78
N ASP A 233 4.36 2.18 -0.69
CA ASP A 233 5.22 2.16 0.49
C ASP A 233 4.50 2.68 1.75
N PHE A 234 3.63 3.69 1.64
CA PHE A 234 2.76 4.16 2.73
C PHE A 234 1.83 3.05 3.23
N LEU A 235 1.13 2.39 2.31
CA LEU A 235 0.20 1.30 2.63
C LEU A 235 0.92 0.12 3.32
N LEU A 236 2.04 -0.32 2.75
CA LEU A 236 2.86 -1.42 3.30
C LEU A 236 3.49 -1.05 4.66
N SER A 237 3.98 0.19 4.82
CA SER A 237 4.52 0.69 6.09
C SER A 237 3.47 0.70 7.19
N THR A 238 2.28 1.23 6.89
CA THR A 238 1.17 1.32 7.86
C THR A 238 0.70 -0.07 8.29
N LEU A 239 0.46 -0.99 7.34
CA LEU A 239 0.10 -2.38 7.64
C LEU A 239 1.20 -3.12 8.41
N GLY A 240 2.47 -2.84 8.14
CA GLY A 240 3.60 -3.42 8.87
C GLY A 240 3.54 -3.05 10.35
N GLY A 241 3.36 -1.75 10.64
CA GLY A 241 3.17 -1.25 12.00
C GLY A 241 1.92 -1.82 12.69
N GLU A 242 0.84 -2.06 11.95
CA GLU A 242 -0.37 -2.71 12.47
C GLU A 242 -0.14 -4.17 12.85
N LEU A 243 0.51 -4.95 11.98
CA LEU A 243 0.78 -6.36 12.21
C LEU A 243 1.75 -6.59 13.39
N GLU A 244 2.64 -5.64 13.67
CA GLU A 244 3.48 -5.63 14.87
C GLU A 244 2.73 -5.12 16.13
N SER A 245 1.67 -4.32 15.96
CA SER A 245 0.92 -3.70 17.06
C SER A 245 0.23 -4.71 17.99
N ALA A 246 0.08 -4.34 19.26
CA ALA A 246 -0.71 -5.09 20.24
C ALA A 246 -2.23 -4.84 20.11
N ASP A 247 -2.63 -3.73 19.49
CA ASP A 247 -4.02 -3.36 19.21
C ASP A 247 -4.16 -2.93 17.74
N PRO A 248 -4.19 -3.88 16.78
CA PRO A 248 -4.44 -3.59 15.37
C PRO A 248 -5.87 -3.07 15.15
N SER A 249 -6.11 -2.47 13.99
CA SER A 249 -7.43 -1.99 13.55
C SER A 249 -8.41 -3.14 13.30
N MET A 250 -7.92 -4.27 12.82
CA MET A 250 -8.68 -5.47 12.45
C MET A 250 -7.92 -6.74 12.86
N ASP A 251 -8.52 -7.91 12.67
CA ASP A 251 -7.82 -9.19 12.90
C ASP A 251 -6.56 -9.33 12.04
N LYS A 252 -5.50 -9.90 12.63
CA LYS A 252 -4.19 -9.99 11.96
C LYS A 252 -4.19 -10.91 10.74
N VAL A 253 -5.08 -11.89 10.65
CA VAL A 253 -5.20 -12.75 9.45
C VAL A 253 -5.76 -11.94 8.28
N HIS A 254 -6.73 -11.06 8.53
CA HIS A 254 -7.26 -10.14 7.52
C HIS A 254 -6.17 -9.17 7.05
N LEU A 255 -5.50 -8.48 7.98
CA LEU A 255 -4.42 -7.55 7.64
C LEU A 255 -3.23 -8.23 6.92
N GLN A 256 -2.93 -9.50 7.22
CA GLN A 256 -1.96 -10.30 6.46
C GLN A 256 -2.41 -10.60 5.03
N SER A 257 -3.71 -10.87 4.82
CA SER A 257 -4.26 -11.05 3.47
C SER A 257 -4.16 -9.76 2.66
N VAL A 258 -4.58 -8.63 3.25
CA VAL A 258 -4.50 -7.31 2.60
C VAL A 258 -3.06 -6.94 2.29
N MET A 259 -2.11 -7.18 3.20
CA MET A 259 -0.67 -7.00 2.94
C MET A 259 -0.22 -7.76 1.69
N GLY A 260 -0.56 -9.04 1.58
CA GLY A 260 -0.20 -9.86 0.42
C GLY A 260 -0.85 -9.38 -0.90
N ASP A 261 -2.03 -8.76 -0.84
CA ASP A 261 -2.68 -8.17 -2.01
C ASP A 261 -2.07 -6.81 -2.41
N ILE A 262 -1.55 -6.03 -1.46
CA ILE A 262 -0.77 -4.81 -1.75
C ILE A 262 0.63 -5.17 -2.28
N GLU A 263 1.27 -6.23 -1.78
CA GLU A 263 2.51 -6.77 -2.35
C GLU A 263 2.30 -7.22 -3.81
N LYS A 264 1.18 -7.87 -4.14
CA LYS A 264 0.78 -8.16 -5.53
C LYS A 264 0.59 -6.88 -6.34
N THR A 265 -0.10 -5.89 -5.77
CA THR A 265 -0.31 -4.56 -6.40
C THR A 265 1.03 -3.92 -6.77
N GLN A 266 2.05 -4.00 -5.91
CA GLN A 266 3.41 -3.52 -6.20
C GLN A 266 4.07 -4.26 -7.37
N GLN A 267 3.92 -5.59 -7.46
CA GLN A 267 4.48 -6.35 -8.58
C GLN A 267 3.75 -6.07 -9.91
N LEU A 268 2.44 -5.82 -9.86
CA LEU A 268 1.66 -5.34 -11.00
C LEU A 268 2.15 -3.95 -11.41
N HIS A 269 2.32 -3.00 -10.47
CA HIS A 269 2.84 -1.67 -10.80
C HIS A 269 4.23 -1.74 -11.44
N SER A 270 5.14 -2.58 -10.92
CA SER A 270 6.45 -2.80 -11.54
C SER A 270 6.34 -3.30 -12.99
N SER A 271 5.36 -4.16 -13.28
CA SER A 271 5.07 -4.67 -14.63
C SER A 271 4.48 -3.56 -15.53
N HIS A 272 3.58 -2.74 -14.99
CA HIS A 272 3.05 -1.53 -15.65
C HIS A 272 4.17 -0.59 -16.09
N LYS A 273 5.14 -0.27 -15.20
CA LYS A 273 6.31 0.56 -15.55
C LYS A 273 7.12 -0.02 -16.72
N GLN A 274 7.22 -1.34 -16.84
CA GLN A 274 7.89 -1.97 -18.00
C GLN A 274 7.07 -1.80 -19.30
N CYS A 275 5.74 -1.93 -19.25
CA CYS A 275 4.86 -1.65 -20.39
C CYS A 275 4.94 -0.17 -20.80
N THR A 276 4.89 0.76 -19.84
CA THR A 276 5.07 2.21 -20.11
C THR A 276 6.41 2.47 -20.79
N THR A 277 7.51 1.90 -20.25
CA THR A 277 8.84 2.03 -20.84
C THR A 277 8.91 1.47 -22.27
N ALA A 278 8.31 0.31 -22.52
CA ALA A 278 8.31 -0.32 -23.84
C ALA A 278 7.48 0.46 -24.87
N LEU A 279 6.26 0.87 -24.53
CA LEU A 279 5.39 1.65 -25.42
C LEU A 279 5.97 3.03 -25.71
N SER A 280 6.50 3.73 -24.71
CA SER A 280 7.16 5.03 -24.93
C SER A 280 8.39 4.89 -25.83
N ARG A 281 9.24 3.87 -25.60
CA ARG A 281 10.38 3.58 -26.50
C ARG A 281 9.93 3.29 -27.93
N TRP A 282 8.89 2.47 -28.11
CA TRP A 282 8.37 2.14 -29.44
C TRP A 282 7.80 3.37 -30.17
N LYS A 283 7.02 4.20 -29.48
CA LYS A 283 6.48 5.45 -30.04
C LYS A 283 7.59 6.48 -30.33
N GLU A 284 8.50 6.71 -29.39
CA GLU A 284 9.51 7.78 -29.50
C GLU A 284 10.70 7.41 -30.40
N LYS A 285 11.27 6.21 -30.22
CA LYS A 285 12.49 5.77 -30.92
C LYS A 285 12.16 5.12 -32.26
N HIS A 286 11.20 4.19 -32.27
CA HIS A 286 10.87 3.40 -33.46
C HIS A 286 9.81 4.05 -34.36
N LYS A 287 9.16 5.13 -33.88
CA LYS A 287 8.07 5.85 -34.55
C LYS A 287 6.86 4.95 -34.84
N GLY A 288 6.59 4.00 -33.96
CA GLY A 288 5.41 3.15 -34.01
C GLY A 288 4.18 3.78 -33.35
N GLY A 289 3.03 3.12 -33.49
CA GLY A 289 1.73 3.54 -32.97
C GLY A 289 0.97 4.38 -33.99
N GLY A 290 0.06 3.74 -34.72
CA GLY A 290 -0.79 4.38 -35.72
C GLY A 290 -1.82 5.34 -35.11
N GLU A 291 -2.54 6.05 -35.98
CA GLU A 291 -3.56 7.02 -35.56
C GLU A 291 -4.74 6.35 -34.82
N ASN A 292 -4.91 5.02 -34.95
CA ASN A 292 -5.94 4.24 -34.27
C ASN A 292 -5.39 3.40 -33.10
N SER A 293 -4.11 3.59 -32.72
CA SER A 293 -3.47 2.90 -31.61
C SER A 293 -4.24 3.12 -30.30
N THR A 294 -4.93 2.08 -29.82
CA THR A 294 -5.71 2.13 -28.58
C THR A 294 -4.94 1.60 -27.37
N LEU A 295 -3.89 0.81 -27.60
CA LEU A 295 -3.14 0.12 -26.53
C LEU A 295 -2.51 1.08 -25.52
N THR A 296 -3.04 1.10 -24.29
CA THR A 296 -2.42 1.73 -23.12
C THR A 296 -1.42 0.77 -22.42
N PRO A 297 -0.49 1.30 -21.59
CA PRO A 297 0.40 0.46 -20.78
C PRO A 297 -0.34 -0.50 -19.82
N LEU A 298 -1.48 -0.06 -19.27
CA LEU A 298 -2.31 -0.86 -18.37
C LEU A 298 -3.01 -2.01 -19.10
N GLU A 299 -3.53 -1.76 -20.31
CA GLU A 299 -4.12 -2.81 -21.15
C GLU A 299 -3.05 -3.80 -21.62
N MET A 300 -1.90 -3.32 -22.10
CA MET A 300 -0.76 -4.17 -22.49
C MET A 300 -0.35 -5.11 -21.35
N MET A 301 -0.22 -4.58 -20.13
CA MET A 301 0.08 -5.38 -18.94
C MET A 301 -1.02 -6.40 -18.64
N ARG A 302 -2.30 -5.99 -18.69
CA ARG A 302 -3.46 -6.86 -18.42
C ARG A 302 -3.54 -8.01 -19.41
N GLU A 303 -3.43 -7.74 -20.70
CA GLU A 303 -3.46 -8.76 -21.77
C GLU A 303 -2.29 -9.74 -21.59
N LEU A 304 -1.04 -9.24 -21.42
CA LEU A 304 0.14 -10.09 -21.21
C LEU A 304 0.05 -10.98 -19.97
N ILE A 305 -0.55 -10.50 -18.88
CA ILE A 305 -0.79 -11.31 -17.67
C ILE A 305 -1.93 -12.30 -17.90
N ALA A 306 -2.97 -11.94 -18.66
CA ALA A 306 -4.11 -12.82 -18.96
C ALA A 306 -3.70 -14.09 -19.71
N LEU A 307 -2.67 -14.03 -20.56
CA LEU A 307 -2.08 -15.18 -21.28
C LEU A 307 -1.67 -16.34 -20.34
N LYS A 308 -1.40 -16.07 -19.05
CA LYS A 308 -1.10 -17.14 -18.07
C LYS A 308 -2.29 -18.06 -17.79
N ASN A 309 -3.51 -17.58 -18.03
CA ASN A 309 -4.76 -18.32 -17.78
C ASN A 309 -5.17 -19.20 -18.98
N GLU A 310 -4.55 -19.01 -20.15
CA GLU A 310 -4.79 -19.84 -21.33
C GLU A 310 -4.05 -21.18 -21.22
N ASN A 311 -4.76 -22.29 -21.45
CA ASN A 311 -4.13 -23.62 -21.45
C ASN A 311 -3.07 -23.76 -22.56
N PHE A 312 -3.36 -23.15 -23.72
CA PHE A 312 -2.49 -23.02 -24.87
C PHE A 312 -2.63 -21.58 -25.38
N ILE A 313 -1.52 -20.85 -25.43
CA ILE A 313 -1.50 -19.47 -25.92
C ILE A 313 -1.46 -19.54 -27.45
N SER A 314 -2.54 -19.10 -28.09
CA SER A 314 -2.62 -19.08 -29.56
C SER A 314 -1.94 -17.85 -30.15
N PRO A 315 -1.44 -17.89 -31.40
CA PRO A 315 -0.94 -16.69 -32.09
C PRO A 315 -1.95 -15.54 -32.05
N SER A 316 -3.24 -15.84 -32.25
CA SER A 316 -4.33 -14.86 -32.16
C SER A 316 -4.45 -14.13 -30.82
N SER A 317 -3.95 -14.71 -29.73
CA SER A 317 -3.90 -14.05 -28.41
C SER A 317 -2.83 -12.95 -28.38
N ILE A 318 -1.74 -13.12 -29.16
CA ILE A 318 -0.71 -12.10 -29.35
C ILE A 318 -1.13 -11.09 -30.43
N ASP A 319 -1.70 -11.57 -31.55
CA ASP A 319 -2.19 -10.73 -32.65
C ASP A 319 -3.18 -9.67 -32.14
N LYS A 320 -4.07 -10.03 -31.21
CA LYS A 320 -4.97 -9.08 -30.54
C LYS A 320 -4.24 -7.88 -29.89
N ILE A 321 -3.07 -8.10 -29.29
CA ILE A 321 -2.27 -7.03 -28.66
C ILE A 321 -1.58 -6.19 -29.75
N VAL A 322 -1.15 -6.82 -30.85
CA VAL A 322 -0.57 -6.15 -32.03
C VAL A 322 -1.62 -5.27 -32.72
N ASP A 323 -2.84 -5.77 -32.93
CA ASP A 323 -3.97 -5.04 -33.50
C ASP A 323 -4.31 -3.79 -32.68
N GLN A 324 -4.30 -3.88 -31.35
CA GLN A 324 -4.50 -2.73 -30.46
C GLN A 324 -3.35 -1.72 -30.53
N ALA A 325 -2.13 -2.18 -30.81
CA ALA A 325 -0.96 -1.32 -30.95
C ALA A 325 -1.00 -0.50 -32.26
N ASP A 326 -1.63 -1.03 -33.32
CA ASP A 326 -1.74 -0.42 -34.67
C ASP A 326 -0.35 -0.13 -35.30
N PRO A 327 0.50 -1.16 -35.55
CA PRO A 327 1.76 -0.97 -36.26
C PRO A 327 1.51 -0.63 -37.73
N GLN A 328 2.15 0.44 -38.21
CA GLN A 328 1.91 0.97 -39.57
C GLN A 328 2.52 0.14 -40.70
N ASP A 329 3.54 -0.67 -40.38
CA ASP A 329 4.25 -1.55 -41.30
C ASP A 329 4.90 -2.73 -40.52
N ILE A 330 5.41 -3.72 -41.27
CA ILE A 330 6.02 -4.92 -40.70
C ILE A 330 7.28 -4.63 -39.85
N GLU A 331 8.05 -3.58 -40.19
CA GLU A 331 9.21 -3.17 -39.40
C GLU A 331 8.75 -2.64 -38.02
N LYS A 332 7.64 -1.87 -37.97
CA LYS A 332 7.03 -1.42 -36.70
C LYS A 332 6.47 -2.55 -35.88
N GLU A 333 5.90 -3.57 -36.52
CA GLU A 333 5.37 -4.77 -35.88
C GLU A 333 6.49 -5.56 -35.20
N VAL A 334 7.57 -5.86 -35.94
CA VAL A 334 8.77 -6.52 -35.38
C VAL A 334 9.34 -5.74 -34.20
N LEU A 335 9.50 -4.41 -34.35
CA LEU A 335 10.03 -3.57 -33.28
C LEU A 335 9.08 -3.44 -32.07
N PHE A 336 7.75 -3.53 -32.28
CA PHE A 336 6.76 -3.60 -31.20
C PHE A 336 6.92 -4.89 -30.39
N LEU A 337 6.90 -6.03 -31.08
CA LEU A 337 7.00 -7.35 -30.48
C LEU A 337 8.34 -7.53 -29.73
N GLN A 338 9.43 -6.98 -30.25
CA GLN A 338 10.72 -6.95 -29.56
C GLN A 338 10.72 -6.14 -28.26
N GLU A 339 10.12 -4.94 -28.23
CA GLU A 339 9.99 -4.13 -27.00
C GLU A 339 9.01 -4.79 -26.00
N MET A 340 7.92 -5.42 -26.49
CA MET A 340 6.99 -6.23 -25.68
C MET A 340 7.69 -7.41 -25.02
N LEU A 341 8.47 -8.18 -25.79
CA LEU A 341 9.29 -9.28 -25.28
C LEU A 341 10.31 -8.81 -24.24
N ALA A 342 10.90 -7.63 -24.44
CA ALA A 342 11.82 -7.00 -23.49
C ALA A 342 11.12 -6.56 -22.19
N ALA A 343 9.84 -6.19 -22.24
CA ALA A 343 9.02 -5.91 -21.05
C ALA A 343 8.68 -7.21 -20.29
N VAL A 344 8.10 -8.21 -20.97
CA VAL A 344 7.72 -9.52 -20.39
C VAL A 344 8.90 -10.21 -19.69
N ARG A 345 10.10 -10.13 -20.27
CA ARG A 345 11.33 -10.67 -19.65
C ARG A 345 11.63 -10.08 -18.28
N LYS A 346 11.20 -8.85 -17.99
CA LYS A 346 11.43 -8.15 -16.71
C LYS A 346 10.25 -8.25 -15.73
N PHE A 347 9.09 -8.76 -16.14
CA PHE A 347 7.96 -8.92 -15.24
C PHE A 347 8.33 -9.85 -14.06
N PRO A 348 7.96 -9.50 -12.81
CA PRO A 348 8.20 -10.35 -11.64
C PRO A 348 7.51 -11.70 -11.79
N ILE A 349 8.15 -12.78 -11.34
CA ILE A 349 7.56 -14.14 -11.44
C ILE A 349 6.18 -14.24 -10.81
N MET A 350 5.91 -13.46 -9.76
CA MET A 350 4.66 -13.50 -9.00
C MET A 350 3.43 -13.13 -9.84
N VAL A 351 3.57 -12.32 -10.89
CA VAL A 351 2.42 -11.98 -11.76
C VAL A 351 1.98 -13.16 -12.64
N PHE A 352 2.88 -14.13 -12.87
CA PHE A 352 2.62 -15.37 -13.61
C PHE A 352 2.26 -16.56 -12.70
N ASP A 353 2.21 -16.37 -11.39
CA ASP A 353 2.03 -17.38 -10.33
C ASP A 353 3.17 -18.41 -10.19
N ASN A 354 3.81 -18.83 -11.29
CA ASN A 354 4.88 -19.82 -11.28
C ASN A 354 5.85 -19.69 -12.47
N VAL A 355 6.94 -20.46 -12.46
CA VAL A 355 7.99 -20.44 -13.50
C VAL A 355 7.45 -20.92 -14.85
N GLU A 356 6.61 -21.95 -14.86
CA GLU A 356 6.11 -22.60 -16.07
C GLU A 356 5.23 -21.65 -16.89
N ASN A 357 4.27 -20.99 -16.25
CA ASN A 357 3.46 -19.93 -16.84
C ASN A 357 4.33 -18.81 -17.42
N ARG A 358 5.34 -18.34 -16.67
CA ARG A 358 6.26 -17.29 -17.15
C ARG A 358 7.04 -17.74 -18.38
N VAL A 359 7.53 -18.98 -18.42
CA VAL A 359 8.24 -19.53 -19.57
C VAL A 359 7.30 -19.69 -20.77
N ARG A 360 6.06 -20.16 -20.56
CA ARG A 360 5.05 -20.32 -21.62
C ARG A 360 4.66 -18.97 -22.25
N VAL A 361 4.38 -17.95 -21.44
CA VAL A 361 4.07 -16.59 -21.95
C VAL A 361 5.26 -15.98 -22.66
N MET A 362 6.47 -16.09 -22.11
CA MET A 362 7.69 -15.59 -22.75
C MET A 362 8.02 -16.35 -24.05
N GLY A 363 7.68 -17.63 -24.14
CA GLY A 363 7.77 -18.45 -25.35
C GLY A 363 6.84 -17.94 -26.45
N ALA A 364 5.53 -17.85 -26.18
CA ALA A 364 4.56 -17.37 -27.16
C ALA A 364 4.88 -15.96 -27.71
N VAL A 365 5.41 -15.07 -26.87
CA VAL A 365 5.86 -13.73 -27.31
C VAL A 365 7.17 -13.78 -28.11
N GLN A 366 8.07 -14.75 -27.85
CA GLN A 366 9.27 -14.99 -28.65
C GLN A 366 8.89 -15.58 -30.02
N ASP A 367 8.02 -16.59 -30.06
CA ASP A 367 7.54 -17.22 -31.29
C ASP A 367 6.89 -16.18 -32.22
N ALA A 368 6.08 -15.26 -31.67
CA ALA A 368 5.51 -14.14 -32.41
C ALA A 368 6.56 -13.15 -32.97
N VAL A 369 7.64 -12.87 -32.23
CA VAL A 369 8.78 -12.08 -32.75
C VAL A 369 9.44 -12.78 -33.93
N ASP A 370 9.70 -14.08 -33.80
CA ASP A 370 10.40 -14.86 -34.82
C ASP A 370 9.55 -15.00 -36.10
N ASP A 371 8.22 -15.17 -35.96
CA ASP A 371 7.28 -15.15 -37.08
C ASP A 371 7.12 -13.77 -37.75
N ALA A 372 7.23 -12.68 -36.99
CA ALA A 372 7.22 -11.33 -37.54
C ALA A 372 8.51 -11.02 -38.32
N VAL A 373 9.68 -11.41 -37.80
CA VAL A 373 10.97 -11.27 -38.49
C VAL A 373 10.99 -12.08 -39.79
N ARG A 374 10.47 -13.31 -39.77
CA ARG A 374 10.33 -14.13 -40.98
C ARG A 374 9.47 -13.45 -42.05
N ARG A 375 8.33 -12.84 -41.66
CA ARG A 375 7.49 -12.05 -42.57
C ARG A 375 8.17 -10.78 -43.08
N GLU A 376 9.00 -10.14 -42.26
CA GLU A 376 9.82 -8.98 -42.65
C GLU A 376 10.84 -9.38 -43.73
N ASP A 377 11.58 -10.46 -43.51
CA ASP A 377 12.55 -11.02 -44.47
C ASP A 377 11.89 -11.40 -45.81
N GLU A 378 10.74 -12.09 -45.78
CA GLU A 378 9.95 -12.43 -46.97
C GLU A 378 9.49 -11.18 -47.74
N PHE A 379 9.02 -10.15 -47.02
CA PHE A 379 8.58 -8.88 -47.61
C PHE A 379 9.74 -8.10 -48.24
N LEU A 380 10.89 -8.01 -47.56
CA LEU A 380 12.09 -7.36 -48.08
C LEU A 380 12.64 -8.10 -49.30
N PHE A 381 12.70 -9.43 -49.26
CA PHE A 381 13.10 -10.25 -50.40
C PHE A 381 12.19 -10.02 -51.62
N GLN A 382 10.86 -10.05 -51.44
CA GLN A 382 9.92 -9.84 -52.54
C GLN A 382 10.00 -8.41 -53.12
N LYS A 383 10.36 -7.42 -52.31
CA LYS A 383 10.58 -6.01 -52.69
C LYS A 383 11.88 -5.81 -53.47
N GLU A 384 12.93 -6.58 -53.18
CA GLU A 384 14.19 -6.57 -53.94
C GLU A 384 14.13 -7.45 -55.20
N HIS A 385 13.31 -8.51 -55.19
CA HIS A 385 13.18 -9.51 -56.25
C HIS A 385 11.73 -9.70 -56.71
N PRO A 386 11.08 -8.68 -57.32
CA PRO A 386 9.66 -8.73 -57.69
C PRO A 386 9.29 -9.82 -58.72
N ASP A 387 10.26 -10.26 -59.52
CA ASP A 387 10.06 -11.31 -60.54
C ASP A 387 10.29 -12.74 -60.01
N VAL A 388 10.72 -12.91 -58.75
CA VAL A 388 10.94 -14.22 -58.11
C VAL A 388 9.72 -14.54 -57.25
N PRO A 389 8.98 -15.64 -57.53
CA PRO A 389 7.90 -16.08 -56.65
C PRO A 389 8.47 -16.61 -55.33
N LEU A 390 7.88 -16.22 -54.20
CA LEU A 390 8.08 -16.90 -52.92
C LEU A 390 7.80 -18.41 -53.09
N GLN A 391 8.74 -19.25 -52.66
CA GLN A 391 8.49 -20.69 -52.59
C GLN A 391 7.56 -20.97 -51.40
N PRO A 392 6.48 -21.74 -51.57
CA PRO A 392 5.61 -22.08 -50.45
C PRO A 392 6.40 -22.91 -49.43
N ASP A 393 6.33 -22.51 -48.16
CA ASP A 393 7.06 -23.14 -47.06
C ASP A 393 6.63 -24.61 -46.89
N GLU A 394 7.55 -25.54 -47.18
CA GLU A 394 7.28 -26.99 -47.09
C GLU A 394 6.96 -27.45 -45.66
N ASN A 395 7.22 -26.61 -44.65
CA ASN A 395 6.88 -26.89 -43.25
C ASN A 395 5.43 -26.56 -42.86
N ASN A 396 4.66 -25.87 -43.71
CA ASN A 396 3.25 -25.52 -43.43
C ASN A 396 2.25 -26.54 -44.02
N ILE A 397 2.71 -27.79 -44.21
CA ILE A 397 1.87 -28.95 -44.61
C ILE A 397 1.98 -30.05 -43.54
N GLN A 398 1.45 -29.79 -42.34
CA GLN A 398 1.04 -30.85 -41.41
C GLN A 398 0.01 -30.40 -40.38
#